data_AF-R4Z3A2-F1
#
_entry.id   AF-R4Z3A2-F1
#
_cell.length_a   1.000
_cell.length_b   1.000
_cell.length_c   1.000
_cell.angle_alpha   90.00
_cell.angle_beta   90.00
_cell.angle_gamma   90.00
#
_symmetry.space_group_name_H-M   'P 1'
#
loop_
_entity.id
_entity.type
_entity.pdbx_description
1 polymer ?
#
loop_
_entity_poly.entity_id
_entity_poly.type
_entity_poly.pdbx_seq_one_letter_code
_entity_poly.pdbx_strand_id
1 'polypeptide(L)'
;MLRRQVDRPKLNETDRTILALLSSTTDRTRRAATFLIVRPEPVLRWHRRVVARHWTQPPTPNTGRPPIDPELRSLTIRLANENANWGYRRIHGELARLGHKLAASTA
;
A
#
# COMPACT_ATOMS: atom_id res chain seq x y z
N MET A 1 -36.45 0.00 38.90
CA MET A 1 -35.16 0.42 38.33
C MET A 1 -35.31 0.63 36.83
N LEU A 2 -35.38 1.87 36.33
CA LEU A 2 -35.49 2.12 34.89
C LEU A 2 -34.12 1.99 34.21
N ARG A 3 -33.89 0.86 33.51
CA ARG A 3 -32.84 0.79 32.50
C ARG A 3 -33.28 1.63 31.31
N ARG A 4 -32.65 2.79 31.12
CA ARG A 4 -32.83 3.62 29.92
C ARG A 4 -32.27 2.87 28.71
N GLN A 5 -33.13 2.13 28.03
CA GLN A 5 -32.82 1.45 26.78
C GLN A 5 -32.93 2.48 25.64
N VAL A 6 -31.93 3.36 25.53
CA VAL A 6 -31.81 4.25 24.37
C VAL A 6 -31.28 3.37 23.24
N ASP A 7 -32.12 3.14 22.23
CA ASP A 7 -31.70 2.48 21.01
C ASP A 7 -30.52 3.29 20.43
N ARG A 8 -29.35 2.66 20.28
CA ARG A 8 -28.15 3.40 19.87
C ARG A 8 -28.40 3.95 18.47
N PRO A 9 -28.24 5.26 18.22
CA PRO A 9 -28.39 5.80 16.88
C PRO A 9 -27.43 5.08 15.94
N LYS A 10 -27.96 4.45 14.89
CA LYS A 10 -27.19 3.74 13.87
C LYS A 10 -26.53 4.77 12.96
N LEU A 11 -25.39 5.31 13.39
CA LEU A 11 -24.58 6.23 12.59
C LEU A 11 -24.00 5.49 11.38
N ASN A 12 -24.29 6.00 10.19
CA ASN A 12 -23.82 5.47 8.92
C ASN A 12 -22.32 5.83 8.72
N GLU A 13 -21.64 5.18 7.77
CA GLU A 13 -20.21 5.41 7.52
C GLU A 13 -19.90 6.87 7.13
N THR A 14 -20.84 7.53 6.44
CA THR A 14 -20.78 8.96 6.12
C THR A 14 -20.80 9.82 7.38
N ASP A 15 -21.75 9.57 8.29
CA ASP A 15 -21.88 10.32 9.55
C ASP A 15 -20.62 10.18 10.40
N ARG A 16 -20.04 8.96 10.44
CA ARG A 16 -18.79 8.68 11.16
C ARG A 16 -17.62 9.45 10.58
N THR A 17 -17.57 9.59 9.26
CA THR A 17 -16.50 10.32 8.57
C THR A 17 -16.62 11.83 8.82
N ILE A 18 -17.84 12.37 8.80
CA ILE A 18 -18.12 13.77 9.14
C ILE A 18 -17.73 14.05 10.60
N LEU A 19 -18.13 13.19 11.54
CA LEU A 19 -17.77 13.34 12.96
C LEU A 19 -16.26 13.23 13.18
N ALA A 20 -15.59 12.31 12.50
CA ALA A 20 -14.13 12.17 12.55
C ALA A 20 -13.43 13.43 12.04
N LEU A 21 -13.89 14.01 10.93
CA LEU A 21 -13.33 15.23 10.34
C LEU A 21 -13.58 16.46 11.21
N LEU A 22 -14.80 16.62 11.73
CA LEU A 22 -15.12 17.71 12.66
C LEU A 22 -14.30 17.59 13.94
N SER A 23 -14.00 16.38 14.43
CA SER A 23 -13.17 16.22 15.62
C SER A 23 -11.71 16.66 15.42
N SER A 24 -11.18 16.60 14.20
CA SER A 24 -9.78 16.98 13.92
C SER A 24 -9.61 18.48 13.71
N THR A 25 -10.57 19.15 13.08
CA THR A 25 -10.46 20.56 12.66
C THR A 25 -10.94 21.57 13.70
N THR A 26 -11.49 21.09 14.81
CA THR A 26 -12.24 21.94 15.73
C THR A 26 -11.49 22.21 17.03
N ASP A 27 -11.56 23.44 17.55
CA ASP A 27 -10.99 23.89 18.83
C ASP A 27 -11.51 23.09 20.05
N ARG A 28 -10.73 23.03 21.14
CA ARG A 28 -10.93 22.13 22.30
C ARG A 28 -12.33 22.24 22.91
N THR A 29 -12.92 23.43 22.92
CA THR A 29 -14.27 23.72 23.43
C THR A 29 -15.36 23.07 22.58
N ARG A 30 -15.23 23.14 21.25
CA ARG A 30 -16.21 22.56 20.33
C ARG A 30 -16.01 21.05 20.18
N ARG A 31 -14.80 20.51 20.40
CA ARG A 31 -14.59 19.05 20.58
C ARG A 31 -15.37 18.51 21.77
N ALA A 32 -15.40 19.24 22.88
CA ALA A 32 -16.19 18.87 24.05
C ALA A 32 -17.70 18.82 23.74
N ALA A 33 -18.21 19.75 22.94
CA ALA A 33 -19.60 19.75 22.49
C ALA A 33 -19.93 18.51 21.62
N THR A 34 -19.04 18.10 20.72
CA THR A 34 -19.22 16.87 19.92
C THR A 34 -19.22 15.62 20.82
N PHE A 35 -18.41 15.60 21.87
CA PHE A 35 -18.34 14.47 22.82
C PHE A 35 -19.54 14.39 23.80
N LEU A 36 -20.37 15.43 23.89
CA LEU A 36 -21.63 15.38 24.62
C LEU A 36 -22.71 14.58 23.87
N ILE A 37 -22.67 14.60 22.53
CA ILE A 37 -23.64 13.93 21.67
C ILE A 37 -23.21 12.48 21.38
N VAL A 38 -21.89 12.25 21.24
CA VAL A 38 -21.32 10.94 20.93
C VAL A 38 -20.19 10.63 21.88
N ARG A 39 -20.14 9.40 22.42
CA ARG A 39 -19.01 8.98 23.25
C ARG A 39 -17.66 9.21 22.53
N PRO A 40 -16.62 9.66 23.23
CA PRO A 40 -15.35 10.03 22.62
C PRO A 40 -14.60 8.84 22.01
N GLU A 41 -14.75 7.63 22.57
CA GLU A 41 -13.99 6.46 22.14
C GLU A 41 -14.33 6.02 20.70
N PRO A 42 -15.61 5.95 20.28
CA PRO A 42 -15.98 5.75 18.87
C PRO A 42 -15.41 6.80 17.91
N VAL A 43 -15.46 8.08 18.27
CA VAL A 43 -15.02 9.19 17.40
C VAL A 43 -13.52 9.13 17.17
N LEU A 44 -12.74 8.90 18.24
CA LEU A 44 -11.28 8.72 18.13
C LEU A 44 -10.92 7.48 17.30
N ARG A 45 -11.69 6.39 17.43
CA ARG A 45 -11.51 5.18 16.61
C ARG A 45 -11.74 5.47 15.12
N TRP A 46 -12.77 6.25 14.78
CA TRP A 46 -13.05 6.63 13.40
C TRP A 46 -12.01 7.60 12.86
N HIS A 47 -11.58 8.58 13.65
CA HIS A 47 -10.50 9.50 13.29
C HIS A 47 -9.22 8.75 12.94
N ARG A 48 -8.77 7.81 13.80
CA ARG A 48 -7.60 6.98 13.52
C ARG A 48 -7.75 6.17 12.23
N ARG A 49 -8.95 5.67 11.93
CA ARG A 49 -9.23 4.94 10.68
C ARG A 49 -9.14 5.84 9.45
N VAL A 50 -9.68 7.06 9.52
CA VAL A 50 -9.60 8.03 8.42
C VAL A 50 -8.15 8.43 8.17
N VAL A 51 -7.41 8.76 9.23
CA VAL A 51 -5.97 9.07 9.14
C VAL A 51 -5.19 7.89 8.57
N ALA A 52 -5.41 6.68 9.07
CA ALA A 52 -4.74 5.49 8.56
C ALA A 52 -5.02 5.29 7.07
N ARG A 53 -6.27 5.45 6.61
CA ARG A 53 -6.63 5.33 5.19
C ARG A 53 -5.98 6.42 4.33
N HIS A 54 -5.88 7.65 4.82
CA HIS A 54 -5.22 8.74 4.11
C HIS A 54 -3.73 8.45 3.87
N TRP A 55 -3.07 7.81 4.84
CA TRP A 55 -1.66 7.42 4.76
C TRP A 55 -1.43 5.99 4.26
N THR A 56 -2.49 5.22 3.99
CA THR A 56 -2.37 3.90 3.38
C THR A 56 -2.07 4.12 1.91
N GLN A 57 -0.84 3.84 1.50
CA GLN A 57 -0.52 3.83 0.08
C GLN A 57 -1.40 2.79 -0.61
N PRO A 58 -2.05 3.13 -1.74
CA PRO A 58 -2.72 2.13 -2.54
C PRO A 58 -1.69 1.05 -2.91
N PRO A 59 -2.11 -0.23 -3.04
CA PRO A 59 -1.22 -1.26 -3.56
C PRO A 59 -0.68 -0.75 -4.90
N THR A 60 0.63 -0.53 -4.96
CA THR A 60 1.27 -0.04 -6.18
C THR A 60 0.97 -1.10 -7.24
N PRO A 61 0.32 -0.75 -8.37
CA PRO A 61 0.38 -1.61 -9.54
C PRO A 61 1.84 -1.92 -9.82
N ASN A 62 2.15 -3.02 -10.49
CA ASN A 62 3.50 -3.57 -10.66
C ASN A 62 4.39 -2.64 -11.55
N THR A 63 4.57 -1.39 -11.13
CA THR A 63 5.34 -0.30 -11.73
C THR A 63 6.80 -0.45 -11.32
N GLY A 64 7.27 -1.71 -11.33
CA GLY A 64 8.68 -2.02 -11.28
C GLY A 64 9.26 -2.03 -12.69
N ARG A 65 10.53 -2.38 -12.79
CA ARG A 65 11.17 -2.67 -14.09
C ARG A 65 10.36 -3.77 -14.80
N PRO A 66 10.03 -3.63 -16.09
CA PRO A 66 9.37 -4.70 -16.83
C PRO A 66 10.17 -5.99 -16.69
N PRO A 67 9.52 -7.13 -16.39
CA PRO A 67 10.21 -8.39 -16.23
C PRO A 67 10.93 -8.75 -17.53
N ILE A 68 12.14 -9.30 -17.40
CA ILE A 68 12.85 -9.89 -18.54
C ILE A 68 12.03 -11.09 -19.03
N ASP A 69 12.03 -11.30 -20.34
CA ASP A 69 11.44 -12.49 -20.95
C ASP A 69 11.90 -13.76 -20.20
N PRO A 70 10.97 -14.60 -19.69
CA PRO A 70 11.33 -15.81 -18.95
C PRO A 70 12.22 -16.77 -19.74
N GLU A 71 12.09 -16.83 -21.07
CA GLU A 71 12.95 -17.66 -21.91
C GLU A 71 14.39 -17.15 -21.86
N LEU A 72 14.56 -15.84 -22.01
CA LEU A 72 15.86 -15.19 -21.95
C LEU A 72 16.50 -15.33 -20.56
N ARG A 73 15.71 -15.22 -19.49
CA ARG A 73 16.20 -15.48 -18.12
C ARG A 73 16.69 -16.92 -17.97
N SER A 74 15.95 -17.89 -18.47
CA SER A 74 16.34 -19.30 -18.39
C SER A 74 17.61 -19.60 -19.19
N LEU A 75 17.76 -18.97 -20.36
CA LEU A 75 18.95 -19.06 -21.19
C LEU A 75 20.18 -18.47 -20.48
N THR A 76 20.05 -17.29 -19.87
CA THR A 76 21.13 -16.68 -19.08
C THR A 76 21.58 -17.58 -17.94
N ILE A 77 20.62 -18.14 -17.17
CA ILE A 77 20.93 -19.05 -16.06
C ILE A 77 21.63 -20.32 -16.57
N ARG A 78 21.15 -20.89 -17.68
CA ARG A 78 21.78 -22.07 -18.29
C ARG A 78 23.22 -21.79 -18.73
N LEU A 79 23.45 -20.68 -19.44
CA LEU A 79 24.79 -20.27 -19.87
C LEU A 79 25.74 -20.05 -18.71
N ALA A 80 25.26 -19.43 -17.62
CA ALA A 80 26.05 -19.20 -16.41
C ALA A 80 26.42 -20.53 -15.71
N ASN A 81 25.49 -21.48 -15.63
CA ASN A 81 25.72 -22.78 -15.00
C ASN A 81 26.65 -23.67 -15.83
N GLU A 82 26.48 -23.70 -17.15
CA GLU A 82 27.33 -24.48 -18.05
C GLU A 82 28.76 -23.92 -18.15
N ASN A 83 28.93 -22.62 -17.89
CA ASN A 83 30.20 -21.92 -18.03
C ASN A 83 30.53 -21.08 -16.79
N ALA A 84 30.74 -21.73 -15.65
CA ALA A 84 30.98 -21.07 -14.35
C ALA A 84 32.18 -20.09 -14.33
N ASN A 85 33.13 -20.23 -15.27
CA ASN A 85 34.29 -19.34 -15.40
C ASN A 85 33.98 -18.06 -16.20
N TRP A 86 32.78 -17.91 -16.76
CA TRP A 86 32.41 -16.75 -17.55
C TRP A 86 31.88 -15.61 -16.67
N GLY A 87 32.42 -14.42 -16.84
CA GLY A 87 31.85 -13.20 -16.24
C GLY A 87 30.62 -12.71 -16.99
N TYR A 88 29.79 -11.90 -16.32
CA TYR A 88 28.52 -11.37 -16.86
C TYR A 88 28.67 -10.68 -18.23
N ARG A 89 29.78 -9.97 -18.48
CA ARG A 89 30.06 -9.33 -19.79
C ARG A 89 30.18 -10.35 -20.92
N ARG A 90 30.75 -11.52 -20.64
CA ARG A 90 30.91 -12.59 -21.63
C ARG A 90 29.58 -13.26 -21.92
N ILE A 91 28.77 -13.51 -20.89
CA ILE A 91 27.40 -14.04 -21.03
C ILE A 91 26.54 -13.06 -21.83
N HIS A 92 26.62 -11.76 -21.52
CA HIS A 92 25.94 -10.70 -22.28
C HIS A 92 26.34 -10.67 -23.76
N GLY A 93 27.64 -10.81 -24.07
CA GLY A 93 28.14 -10.87 -25.44
C GLY A 93 27.61 -12.07 -26.22
N GLU A 94 27.52 -13.25 -25.60
CA GLU A 94 26.95 -14.44 -26.22
C GLU A 94 25.43 -14.30 -26.44
N LEU A 95 24.71 -13.73 -25.47
CA LEU A 95 23.28 -13.42 -25.63
C LEU A 95 23.05 -12.41 -26.77
N ALA A 96 23.90 -11.39 -26.90
CA ALA A 96 23.85 -10.45 -28.01
C ALA A 96 24.15 -11.12 -29.36
N ARG A 97 25.09 -12.08 -29.39
CA ARG A 97 25.40 -12.89 -30.58
C ARG A 97 24.25 -13.79 -31.00
N LEU A 98 23.45 -14.27 -30.05
CA LEU A 98 22.20 -15.02 -30.28
C LEU A 98 21.02 -14.11 -30.67
N GLY A 99 21.22 -12.79 -30.76
CA GLY A 99 20.21 -11.82 -31.19
C GLY A 99 19.38 -11.20 -30.05
N HIS A 100 19.67 -11.53 -28.79
CA HIS A 100 18.95 -10.97 -27.65
C HIS A 100 19.50 -9.59 -27.24
N LYS A 101 18.62 -8.58 -27.18
CA LYS A 101 18.97 -7.22 -26.75
C LYS A 101 18.71 -7.04 -25.26
N LEU A 102 19.76 -7.18 -24.45
CA LEU A 102 19.74 -6.85 -23.02
C LEU A 102 20.75 -5.74 -22.71
N ALA A 103 20.51 -4.96 -21.66
CA ALA A 103 21.56 -4.11 -21.10
C ALA A 103 22.50 -4.97 -20.25
N ALA A 104 23.82 -4.72 -20.30
CA ALA A 104 24.82 -5.48 -19.56
C ALA A 104 24.61 -5.47 -18.03
N SER A 105 23.92 -4.46 -17.49
CA SER A 105 23.50 -4.37 -16.07
C SER A 105 22.34 -5.30 -15.69
N THR A 106 21.86 -6.11 -16.63
CA THR A 106 20.68 -6.97 -16.51
C THR A 106 21.04 -8.46 -16.62
N ALA A 107 22.26 -8.74 -17.09
CA ALA A 107 22.79 -10.08 -17.36
C ALA A 107 23.59 -10.63 -16.19
#